data_AF-A0A358Q4Q3-F1
#
_entry.id   AF-A0A358Q4Q3-F1
#
_cell.length_a   1.000
_cell.length_b   1.000
_cell.length_c   1.000
_cell.angle_alpha   90.00
_cell.angle_beta   90.00
_cell.angle_gamma   90.00
#
_symmetry.space_group_name_H-M   'P 1'
#
loop_
_entity.id
_entity.type
_entity.pdbx_description
1 polymer ?
#
loop_
_entity_poly.entity_id
_entity_poly.type
_entity_poly.pdbx_seq_one_letter_code
_entity_poly.pdbx_strand_id
1 'polypeptide(L)'
;MDKIAEMRKMTIWESILLFSIPSAYFIIITNNLIPYLVKDLNLHPALGWFIGGYIVFVPLFILALIFYRREGNEFRIRLILDRLRIKRLSKNDWKWTITSSIVILISTGLIMFTSKILSEGFGFRELETTPSFMEFQALQGFEKFYLLIWIPMFFFNIVGEEILWRGYILPRQELQHGKYSWVINSVLWLVFHACFGLDLIILLIPILIVVPYVAYKTKNTSIGILTHGILNGPMFVLVSIGLIK
;
A
#
# COMPACT_ATOMS: atom_id res chain seq x y z
N MET A 1 -13.28 30.22 14.83
CA MET A 1 -12.05 29.41 14.95
C MET A 1 -12.38 28.03 14.42
N ASP A 2 -11.88 27.70 13.23
CA ASP A 2 -12.11 26.36 12.65
C ASP A 2 -11.37 25.35 13.52
N LYS A 3 -12.09 24.42 14.15
CA LYS A 3 -11.54 23.44 15.09
C LYS A 3 -11.73 22.05 14.53
N ILE A 4 -10.67 21.25 14.54
CA ILE A 4 -10.75 19.81 14.20
C ILE A 4 -11.58 19.13 15.30
N ALA A 5 -12.56 18.33 14.88
CA ALA A 5 -13.39 17.54 15.78
C ALA A 5 -12.53 16.54 16.56
N GLU A 6 -12.96 16.22 17.78
CA GLU A 6 -12.23 15.27 18.61
C GLU A 6 -12.24 13.87 17.99
N MET A 7 -11.06 13.26 17.90
CA MET A 7 -10.91 11.92 17.35
C MET A 7 -11.52 10.88 18.30
N ARG A 8 -12.37 10.01 17.76
CA ARG A 8 -12.91 8.87 18.51
C ARG A 8 -11.97 7.67 18.39
N LYS A 9 -11.82 6.94 19.50
CA LYS A 9 -11.12 5.66 19.52
C LYS A 9 -11.77 4.67 18.55
N MET A 10 -10.96 3.84 17.91
CA MET A 10 -11.42 2.78 17.03
C MET A 10 -11.23 1.43 17.70
N THR A 11 -12.30 0.68 17.82
CA THR A 11 -12.28 -0.70 18.33
C THR A 11 -11.60 -1.65 17.36
N ILE A 12 -11.23 -2.83 17.85
CA ILE A 12 -10.66 -3.87 16.98
C ILE A 12 -11.66 -4.34 15.91
N TRP A 13 -12.96 -4.39 16.22
CA TRP A 13 -14.00 -4.80 15.28
C TRP A 13 -14.18 -3.79 14.14
N GLU A 14 -14.22 -2.50 14.47
CA GLU A 14 -14.24 -1.44 13.44
C GLU A 14 -12.98 -1.51 12.58
N SER A 15 -11.81 -1.76 13.18
CA SER A 15 -10.56 -1.93 12.44
C SER A 15 -10.65 -3.11 11.48
N ILE A 16 -11.11 -4.28 11.94
CA ILE A 16 -11.27 -5.48 11.12
C ILE A 16 -12.20 -5.17 9.94
N LEU A 17 -13.37 -4.58 10.18
CA LEU A 17 -14.32 -4.25 9.10
C LEU A 17 -13.72 -3.30 8.06
N LEU A 18 -13.00 -2.26 8.50
CA LEU A 18 -12.41 -1.27 7.60
C LEU A 18 -11.26 -1.79 6.75
N PHE A 19 -10.61 -2.88 7.13
CA PHE A 19 -9.59 -3.55 6.30
C PHE A 19 -10.15 -4.74 5.53
N SER A 20 -11.02 -5.55 6.14
CA SER A 20 -11.58 -6.76 5.53
C SER A 20 -12.57 -6.47 4.41
N ILE A 21 -13.38 -5.40 4.50
CA ILE A 21 -14.30 -5.04 3.41
C ILE A 21 -13.51 -4.63 2.15
N PRO A 22 -12.53 -3.69 2.23
CA PRO A 22 -11.69 -3.39 1.07
C PRO A 22 -10.84 -4.57 0.62
N SER A 23 -10.38 -5.43 1.52
CA SER A 23 -9.65 -6.67 1.17
C SER A 23 -10.51 -7.59 0.32
N ALA A 24 -11.74 -7.90 0.75
CA ALA A 24 -12.67 -8.72 -0.01
C ALA A 24 -12.99 -8.11 -1.37
N TYR A 25 -13.18 -6.79 -1.42
CA TYR A 25 -13.36 -6.07 -2.67
C TYR A 25 -12.14 -6.20 -3.59
N PHE A 26 -10.93 -6.03 -3.05
CA PHE A 26 -9.70 -6.14 -3.82
C PHE A 26 -9.48 -7.57 -4.35
N ILE A 27 -9.82 -8.59 -3.57
CA ILE A 27 -9.82 -10.00 -3.99
C ILE A 27 -10.78 -10.21 -5.16
N ILE A 28 -11.99 -9.64 -5.12
CA ILE A 28 -12.95 -9.74 -6.24
C ILE A 28 -12.38 -9.07 -7.49
N ILE A 29 -11.80 -7.88 -7.37
CA ILE A 29 -11.22 -7.17 -8.51
C ILE A 29 -10.06 -7.96 -9.14
N THR A 30 -9.18 -8.52 -8.31
CA THR A 30 -8.01 -9.28 -8.78
C THR A 30 -8.35 -10.65 -9.34
N ASN A 31 -9.37 -11.33 -8.81
CA ASN A 31 -9.74 -12.67 -9.26
C ASN A 31 -10.82 -12.69 -10.34
N ASN A 32 -11.60 -11.62 -10.50
CA ASN A 32 -12.70 -11.58 -11.47
C ASN A 32 -12.49 -10.49 -12.53
N LEU A 33 -12.37 -9.22 -12.11
CA LEU A 33 -12.34 -8.11 -13.06
C LEU A 33 -11.07 -8.10 -13.90
N ILE A 34 -9.90 -8.18 -13.27
CA ILE A 34 -8.62 -8.15 -14.00
C ILE A 34 -8.53 -9.32 -15.00
N PRO A 35 -8.81 -10.58 -14.62
CA PRO A 35 -8.82 -11.69 -15.57
C PRO A 35 -9.83 -11.50 -16.70
N TYR A 36 -11.02 -10.97 -16.43
CA TYR A 36 -12.01 -10.67 -17.47
C TYR A 36 -11.50 -9.63 -18.48
N LEU A 37 -10.91 -8.53 -17.99
CA LEU A 37 -10.33 -7.50 -18.87
C LEU A 37 -9.21 -8.07 -19.74
N VAL A 38 -8.33 -8.91 -19.17
CA VAL A 38 -7.16 -9.44 -19.88
C VAL A 38 -7.52 -10.59 -20.81
N LYS A 39 -8.31 -11.56 -20.35
CA LYS A 39 -8.58 -12.79 -21.10
C LYS A 39 -9.78 -12.67 -22.04
N ASP A 40 -10.87 -12.05 -21.59
CA ASP A 40 -12.12 -12.00 -22.36
C ASP A 40 -12.19 -10.75 -23.26
N LEU A 41 -11.63 -9.62 -22.83
CA LEU A 41 -11.55 -8.39 -23.62
C LEU A 41 -10.20 -8.18 -24.31
N ASN A 42 -9.24 -9.10 -24.12
CA ASN A 42 -7.91 -9.06 -24.73
C ASN A 42 -7.14 -7.74 -24.46
N LEU A 43 -7.34 -7.13 -23.27
CA LEU A 43 -6.54 -5.97 -22.86
C LEU A 43 -5.13 -6.43 -22.45
N HIS A 44 -4.14 -5.56 -22.69
CA HIS A 44 -2.80 -5.75 -22.19
C HIS A 44 -2.80 -5.93 -20.65
N PRO A 45 -2.07 -6.92 -20.07
CA PRO A 45 -2.07 -7.21 -18.63
C PRO A 45 -1.83 -5.99 -17.74
N ALA A 46 -0.86 -5.15 -18.10
CA ALA A 46 -0.57 -3.90 -17.39
C ALA A 46 -1.79 -2.95 -17.33
N LEU A 47 -2.55 -2.82 -18.42
CA LEU A 47 -3.76 -1.98 -18.45
C LEU A 47 -4.87 -2.59 -17.60
N GLY A 48 -5.04 -3.92 -17.63
CA GLY A 48 -5.95 -4.63 -16.73
C GLY A 48 -5.66 -4.30 -15.26
N TRP A 49 -4.39 -4.38 -14.86
CA TRP A 49 -3.94 -3.98 -13.52
C TRP A 49 -4.21 -2.50 -13.22
N PHE A 50 -3.92 -1.58 -14.15
CA PHE A 50 -4.12 -0.15 -13.90
C PHE A 50 -5.60 0.20 -13.71
N ILE A 51 -6.48 -0.37 -14.55
CA ILE A 51 -7.92 -0.19 -14.45
C ILE A 51 -8.44 -0.78 -13.13
N GLY A 52 -8.06 -2.02 -12.80
CA GLY A 52 -8.40 -2.64 -11.52
C GLY A 52 -7.90 -1.83 -10.33
N GLY A 53 -6.67 -1.30 -10.42
CA GLY A 53 -6.06 -0.44 -9.42
C GLY A 53 -6.85 0.86 -9.21
N TYR A 54 -7.26 1.56 -10.27
CA TYR A 54 -8.13 2.74 -10.12
C TYR A 54 -9.44 2.40 -9.40
N ILE A 55 -10.05 1.28 -9.76
CA ILE A 55 -11.31 0.81 -9.19
C ILE A 55 -11.16 0.48 -7.69
N VAL A 56 -9.97 0.09 -7.22
CA VAL A 56 -9.70 -0.16 -5.79
C VAL A 56 -9.26 1.10 -5.06
N PHE A 57 -8.22 1.77 -5.57
CA PHE A 57 -7.49 2.79 -4.81
C PHE A 57 -8.17 4.16 -4.82
N VAL A 58 -8.91 4.52 -5.87
CA VAL A 58 -9.70 5.76 -5.88
C VAL A 58 -10.80 5.71 -4.82
N PRO A 59 -11.60 4.62 -4.69
CA PRO A 59 -12.52 4.48 -3.58
C PRO A 59 -11.87 4.55 -2.19
N LEU A 60 -10.67 3.99 -1.98
CA LEU A 60 -9.98 4.12 -0.68
C LEU A 60 -9.67 5.58 -0.35
N PHE A 61 -9.15 6.33 -1.33
CA PHE A 61 -8.88 7.76 -1.18
C PHE A 61 -10.16 8.53 -0.85
N ILE A 62 -11.23 8.29 -1.59
CA ILE A 62 -12.55 8.93 -1.36
C ILE A 62 -13.10 8.54 0.03
N LEU A 63 -12.97 7.28 0.42
CA LEU A 63 -13.45 6.77 1.70
C LEU A 63 -12.76 7.48 2.88
N ALA A 64 -11.45 7.72 2.80
CA ALA A 64 -10.73 8.49 3.80
C ALA A 64 -11.29 9.92 3.96
N LEU A 65 -11.64 10.57 2.84
CA LEU A 65 -12.23 11.91 2.84
C LEU A 65 -13.68 11.91 3.36
N ILE A 66 -14.47 10.89 3.02
CA ILE A 66 -15.82 10.71 3.57
C ILE A 66 -15.75 10.53 5.08
N PHE A 67 -14.86 9.68 5.58
CA PHE A 67 -14.71 9.46 7.01
C PHE A 67 -14.20 10.68 7.75
N TYR A 68 -13.25 11.42 7.16
CA TYR A 68 -12.84 12.73 7.66
C TYR A 68 -14.05 13.68 7.82
N ARG A 69 -14.94 13.75 6.81
CA ARG A 69 -16.12 14.62 6.85
C ARG A 69 -17.15 14.14 7.88
N ARG A 70 -17.34 12.82 8.02
CA ARG A 70 -18.27 12.19 8.98
C ARG A 70 -17.87 12.39 10.44
N GLU A 71 -16.61 12.72 10.72
CA GLU A 71 -16.18 13.17 12.05
C GLU A 71 -16.73 14.57 12.41
N GLY A 72 -17.34 15.28 11.47
CA GLY A 72 -17.89 16.63 11.67
C GLY A 72 -16.94 17.75 11.26
N ASN A 73 -15.77 17.42 10.69
CA ASN A 73 -14.80 18.40 10.24
C ASN A 73 -15.28 19.17 8.99
N GLU A 74 -14.86 20.43 8.87
CA GLU A 74 -15.05 21.22 7.65
C GLU A 74 -14.14 20.74 6.51
N PHE A 75 -14.61 20.86 5.27
CA PHE A 75 -13.84 20.44 4.09
C PHE A 75 -12.86 21.53 3.64
N ARG A 76 -11.82 21.77 4.44
CA ARG A 76 -10.72 22.69 4.12
C ARG A 76 -9.41 21.92 4.05
N ILE A 77 -8.63 22.17 3.00
CA ILE A 77 -7.38 21.42 2.75
C ILE A 77 -6.45 21.41 3.96
N ARG A 78 -6.28 22.55 4.65
CA ARG A 78 -5.45 22.64 5.86
C ARG A 78 -5.91 21.69 6.96
N LEU A 79 -7.22 21.65 7.23
CA LEU A 79 -7.80 20.79 8.27
C LEU A 79 -7.72 19.31 7.89
N ILE A 80 -7.89 18.98 6.60
CA ILE A 80 -7.71 17.62 6.06
C ILE A 80 -6.28 17.16 6.29
N LEU A 81 -5.29 17.96 5.86
CA LEU A 81 -3.87 17.65 6.02
C LEU A 81 -3.50 17.49 7.51
N ASP A 82 -3.96 18.40 8.36
CA ASP A 82 -3.70 18.36 9.80
C ASP A 82 -4.31 17.10 10.45
N ARG A 83 -5.57 16.79 10.17
CA ARG A 83 -6.29 15.63 10.74
C ARG A 83 -5.70 14.30 10.25
N LEU A 84 -5.34 14.22 8.98
CA LEU A 84 -4.70 13.04 8.38
C LEU A 84 -3.20 12.98 8.64
N ARG A 85 -2.67 13.89 9.48
CA ARG A 85 -1.24 13.99 9.85
C ARG A 85 -0.30 14.10 8.64
N ILE A 86 -0.76 14.69 7.54
CA ILE A 86 0.05 14.95 6.35
C ILE A 86 0.82 16.25 6.60
N LYS A 87 2.08 16.11 7.02
CA LYS A 87 2.94 17.23 7.44
C LYS A 87 4.19 17.28 6.58
N ARG A 88 4.83 18.44 6.54
CA ARG A 88 6.17 18.56 5.95
C ARG A 88 7.15 17.66 6.70
N LEU A 89 8.04 16.99 5.97
CA LEU A 89 9.05 16.12 6.54
C LEU A 89 10.12 16.94 7.27
N SER A 90 10.32 16.61 8.55
CA SER A 90 11.42 17.14 9.35
C SER A 90 12.74 16.43 9.02
N LYS A 91 13.88 16.96 9.50
CA LYS A 91 15.19 16.27 9.38
C LYS A 91 15.16 14.87 10.01
N ASN A 92 14.41 14.71 11.09
CA ASN A 92 14.26 13.40 11.74
C ASN A 92 13.39 12.46 10.90
N ASP A 93 12.33 12.96 10.26
CA ASP A 93 11.50 12.15 9.36
C ASP A 93 12.33 11.65 8.17
N TRP A 94 13.20 12.49 7.58
CA TRP A 94 14.11 12.06 6.53
C TRP A 94 15.06 10.94 6.97
N LYS A 95 15.60 11.01 8.20
CA LYS A 95 16.40 9.90 8.76
C LYS A 95 15.58 8.63 8.85
N TRP A 96 14.34 8.72 9.33
CA TRP A 96 13.43 7.58 9.39
C TRP A 96 13.08 7.03 8.01
N THR A 97 12.85 7.88 7.00
CA THR A 97 12.61 7.45 5.61
C THR A 97 13.80 6.66 5.09
N ILE A 98 15.02 7.20 5.20
CA ILE A 98 16.23 6.54 4.69
C ILE A 98 16.46 5.21 5.41
N THR A 99 16.43 5.22 6.74
CA THR A 99 16.66 4.01 7.54
C THR A 99 15.59 2.95 7.26
N SER A 100 14.31 3.34 7.16
CA SER A 100 13.23 2.39 6.85
C SER A 100 13.36 1.80 5.46
N SER A 101 13.67 2.60 4.44
CA SER A 101 13.90 2.09 3.09
C SER A 101 15.06 1.10 3.04
N ILE A 102 16.18 1.38 3.72
CA ILE A 102 17.32 0.47 3.82
C ILE A 102 16.92 -0.83 4.51
N VAL A 103 16.23 -0.75 5.66
CA VAL A 103 15.78 -1.92 6.41
C VAL A 103 14.86 -2.79 5.56
N ILE A 104 13.91 -2.19 4.84
CA ILE A 104 13.00 -2.93 3.95
C ILE A 104 13.78 -3.62 2.84
N LEU A 105 14.65 -2.90 2.11
CA LEU A 105 15.42 -3.47 1.01
C LEU A 105 16.33 -4.61 1.45
N ILE A 106 17.06 -4.45 2.56
CA ILE A 106 17.93 -5.51 3.10
C ILE A 106 17.09 -6.72 3.52
N SER A 107 15.97 -6.49 4.20
CA SER A 107 15.12 -7.58 4.69
C SER A 107 14.48 -8.35 3.54
N THR A 108 13.95 -7.66 2.53
CA THR A 108 13.40 -8.29 1.32
C THR A 108 14.49 -9.02 0.54
N GLY A 109 15.68 -8.42 0.39
CA GLY A 109 16.83 -9.09 -0.24
C GLY A 109 17.27 -10.35 0.50
N LEU A 110 17.25 -10.35 1.85
CA LEU A 110 17.55 -11.53 2.66
C LEU A 110 16.50 -12.63 2.47
N ILE A 111 15.22 -12.28 2.38
CA ILE A 111 14.14 -13.23 2.09
C ILE A 111 14.37 -13.88 0.72
N MET A 112 14.65 -13.09 -0.32
CA MET A 112 14.93 -13.60 -1.67
C MET A 112 16.18 -14.48 -1.70
N PHE A 113 17.26 -14.05 -1.04
CA PHE A 113 18.49 -14.84 -0.92
C PHE A 113 18.27 -16.16 -0.21
N THR A 114 17.50 -16.16 0.88
CA THR A 114 17.13 -17.38 1.61
C THR A 114 16.29 -18.31 0.75
N SER A 115 15.30 -17.77 0.02
CA SER A 115 14.50 -18.52 -0.96
C SER A 115 15.38 -19.22 -2.00
N LYS A 116 16.38 -18.50 -2.53
CA LYS A 116 17.33 -19.04 -3.50
C LYS A 116 18.19 -20.17 -2.92
N ILE A 117 18.74 -20.00 -1.72
CA ILE A 117 19.51 -21.06 -1.04
C ILE A 117 18.64 -22.30 -0.80
N LEU A 118 17.40 -22.11 -0.37
CA LEU A 118 16.47 -23.20 -0.13
C LEU A 118 16.11 -23.95 -1.42
N SER A 119 16.00 -23.23 -2.53
CA SER A 119 15.81 -23.82 -3.86
C SER A 119 17.03 -24.64 -4.30
N GLU A 120 18.21 -24.03 -4.33
CA GLU A 120 19.44 -24.69 -4.79
C GLU A 120 19.89 -25.83 -3.87
N GLY A 121 19.71 -25.69 -2.55
CA GLY A 121 20.20 -26.64 -1.55
C GLY A 121 19.22 -27.75 -1.18
N PHE A 122 17.92 -27.51 -1.26
CA PHE A 122 16.89 -28.44 -0.77
C PHE A 122 15.76 -28.72 -1.78
N GLY A 123 15.80 -28.11 -2.97
CA GLY A 123 14.80 -28.34 -4.02
C GLY A 123 13.45 -27.68 -3.75
N PHE A 124 13.37 -26.68 -2.86
CA PHE A 124 12.14 -25.90 -2.68
C PHE A 124 11.88 -25.00 -3.90
N ARG A 125 10.61 -24.71 -4.20
CA ARG A 125 10.26 -23.71 -5.22
C ARG A 125 10.67 -22.31 -4.73
N GLU A 126 11.28 -21.51 -5.60
CA GLU A 126 11.57 -20.10 -5.30
C GLU A 126 10.29 -19.27 -5.18
N LEU A 127 10.31 -18.26 -4.31
CA LEU A 127 9.21 -17.31 -4.16
C LEU A 127 9.00 -16.52 -5.44
N GLU A 128 7.77 -16.47 -5.92
CA GLU A 128 7.38 -15.62 -7.04
C GLU A 128 7.35 -14.14 -6.65
N THR A 129 7.91 -13.29 -7.51
CA THR A 129 7.99 -11.83 -7.33
C THR A 129 6.78 -11.08 -7.88
N THR A 130 5.93 -11.76 -8.65
CA THR A 130 4.72 -11.20 -9.26
C THR A 130 3.48 -12.01 -8.88
N PRO A 131 2.33 -11.37 -8.68
CA PRO A 131 1.09 -12.08 -8.38
C PRO A 131 0.51 -12.74 -9.64
N SER A 132 -0.29 -13.80 -9.45
CA SER A 132 -0.84 -14.60 -10.55
C SER A 132 -1.76 -13.86 -11.53
N PHE A 133 -2.41 -12.79 -11.08
CA PHE A 133 -3.25 -11.93 -11.94
C PHE A 133 -2.43 -10.91 -12.76
N MET A 134 -1.11 -10.86 -12.56
CA MET A 134 -0.18 -9.93 -13.19
C MET A 134 1.02 -10.70 -13.75
N GLU A 135 0.80 -11.46 -14.82
CA GLU A 135 1.91 -11.98 -15.64
C GLU A 135 2.58 -10.80 -16.36
N PHE A 136 3.57 -10.19 -15.71
CA PHE A 136 4.19 -8.96 -16.21
C PHE A 136 5.15 -9.29 -17.36
N GLN A 137 4.70 -9.06 -18.59
CA GLN A 137 5.60 -8.92 -19.73
C GLN A 137 6.15 -7.50 -19.75
N ALA A 138 7.47 -7.37 -19.94
CA ALA A 138 8.11 -6.07 -20.01
C ALA A 138 7.53 -5.27 -21.19
N LEU A 139 7.10 -4.04 -20.94
CA LEU A 139 6.48 -3.13 -21.90
C LEU A 139 7.45 -2.84 -23.06
N GLN A 140 7.01 -3.12 -24.29
CA GLN A 140 7.80 -2.92 -25.51
C GLN A 140 7.28 -1.74 -26.33
N GLY A 141 8.19 -1.06 -27.03
CA GLY A 141 7.84 0.02 -27.97
C GLY A 141 6.90 1.08 -27.37
N PHE A 142 5.72 1.24 -27.97
CA PHE A 142 4.69 2.21 -27.56
C PHE A 142 3.95 1.83 -26.27
N GLU A 143 4.00 0.58 -25.81
CA GLU A 143 3.37 0.15 -24.55
C GLU A 143 3.96 0.88 -23.34
N LYS A 144 5.20 1.40 -23.46
CA LYS A 144 5.83 2.24 -22.44
C LYS A 144 5.00 3.49 -22.11
N PHE A 145 4.19 3.99 -23.05
CA PHE A 145 3.27 5.11 -22.80
C PHE A 145 2.12 4.73 -21.84
N TYR A 146 1.86 3.44 -21.59
CA TYR A 146 0.93 3.02 -20.54
C TYR A 146 1.36 3.49 -19.14
N LEU A 147 2.65 3.79 -18.94
CA LEU A 147 3.12 4.40 -17.69
C LEU A 147 2.49 5.77 -17.43
N LEU A 148 2.00 6.48 -18.45
CA LEU A 148 1.24 7.73 -18.26
C LEU A 148 -0.13 7.46 -17.60
N ILE A 149 -0.74 6.31 -17.88
CA ILE A 149 -1.98 5.85 -17.23
C ILE A 149 -1.67 5.34 -15.82
N TRP A 150 -0.50 4.74 -15.63
CA TRP A 150 -0.04 4.27 -14.33
C TRP A 150 0.22 5.42 -13.33
N ILE A 151 0.77 6.56 -13.75
CA ILE A 151 1.16 7.64 -12.82
C ILE A 151 0.02 8.09 -11.89
N PRO A 152 -1.19 8.44 -12.39
CA PRO A 152 -2.28 8.82 -11.48
C PRO A 152 -2.79 7.62 -10.66
N MET A 153 -2.79 6.40 -11.21
CA MET A 153 -3.14 5.20 -10.46
C MET A 153 -2.19 5.00 -9.29
N PHE A 154 -0.88 5.14 -9.52
CA PHE A 154 0.17 5.06 -8.52
C PHE A 154 0.00 6.11 -7.41
N PHE A 155 -0.41 7.34 -7.77
CA PHE A 155 -0.79 8.34 -6.77
C PHE A 155 -1.93 7.84 -5.88
N PHE A 156 -3.01 7.32 -6.45
CA PHE A 156 -4.14 6.82 -5.65
C PHE A 156 -3.79 5.57 -4.85
N ASN A 157 -2.97 4.68 -5.40
CA ASN A 157 -2.43 3.52 -4.71
C ASN A 157 -1.69 3.97 -3.44
N ILE A 158 -0.60 4.73 -3.60
CA ILE A 158 0.24 5.11 -2.46
C ILE A 158 -0.49 6.09 -1.54
N VAL A 159 -0.96 7.22 -2.07
CA VAL A 159 -1.56 8.25 -1.23
C VAL A 159 -2.90 7.79 -0.67
N GLY A 160 -3.76 7.16 -1.47
CA GLY A 160 -5.07 6.69 -1.02
C GLY A 160 -4.97 5.67 0.10
N GLU A 161 -4.05 4.70 -0.01
CA GLU A 161 -3.78 3.76 1.06
C GLU A 161 -3.23 4.46 2.32
N GLU A 162 -2.18 5.28 2.18
CA GLU A 162 -1.55 5.88 3.35
C GLU A 162 -2.48 6.83 4.11
N ILE A 163 -3.30 7.62 3.40
CA ILE A 163 -4.24 8.52 4.08
C ILE A 163 -5.34 7.76 4.82
N LEU A 164 -5.80 6.61 4.30
CA LEU A 164 -6.79 5.79 4.97
C LEU A 164 -6.16 5.02 6.13
N TRP A 165 -5.12 4.23 5.86
CA TRP A 165 -4.53 3.31 6.82
C TRP A 165 -3.75 4.03 7.92
N ARG A 166 -2.93 5.02 7.57
CA ARG A 166 -1.99 5.71 8.50
C ARG A 166 -2.49 7.11 8.89
N GLY A 167 -3.21 7.78 7.99
CA GLY A 167 -3.78 9.10 8.26
C GLY A 167 -5.08 9.06 9.05
N TYR A 168 -5.99 8.14 8.71
CA TYR A 168 -7.31 8.07 9.33
C TYR A 168 -7.41 6.99 10.41
N ILE A 169 -7.09 5.73 10.08
CA ILE A 169 -7.31 4.57 10.94
C ILE A 169 -6.28 4.47 12.07
N LEU A 170 -4.98 4.48 11.75
CA LEU A 170 -3.92 4.32 12.75
C LEU A 170 -4.01 5.31 13.94
N PRO A 171 -4.29 6.61 13.74
CA PRO A 171 -4.46 7.55 14.87
C PRO A 171 -5.61 7.18 15.80
N ARG A 172 -6.68 6.58 15.26
CA ARG A 172 -7.83 6.13 16.06
C ARG A 172 -7.55 4.81 16.77
N GLN A 173 -6.75 3.93 16.16
CA GLN A 173 -6.24 2.72 16.81
C GLN A 173 -5.27 3.06 17.95
N GLU A 174 -4.45 4.10 17.82
CA GLU A 174 -3.57 4.58 18.90
C GLU A 174 -4.36 4.96 20.16
N LEU A 175 -5.53 5.59 20.01
CA LEU A 175 -6.37 5.97 21.14
C LEU A 175 -6.95 4.76 21.89
N GLN A 176 -7.12 3.61 21.23
CA GLN A 176 -7.69 2.40 21.83
C GLN A 176 -6.61 1.41 22.30
N HIS A 177 -5.57 1.20 21.49
CA HIS A 177 -4.60 0.12 21.64
C HIS A 177 -3.19 0.62 21.99
N GLY A 178 -2.99 1.94 22.07
CA GLY A 178 -1.74 2.56 22.48
C GLY A 178 -0.55 2.06 21.66
N LYS A 179 0.43 1.46 22.35
CA LYS A 179 1.70 1.00 21.75
C LYS A 179 1.57 -0.16 20.77
N TYR A 180 0.45 -0.87 20.75
CA TYR A 180 0.22 -2.02 19.87
C TYR A 180 -0.54 -1.63 18.59
N SER A 181 -0.95 -0.36 18.43
CA SER A 181 -1.75 0.06 17.27
C SER A 181 -1.05 -0.19 15.93
N TRP A 182 0.27 0.00 15.86
CA TRP A 182 1.03 -0.26 14.63
C TRP A 182 1.07 -1.74 14.28
N VAL A 183 1.11 -2.65 15.27
CA VAL A 183 1.06 -4.11 15.02
C VAL A 183 -0.30 -4.49 14.44
N ILE A 184 -1.37 -3.98 15.05
CA ILE A 184 -2.74 -4.21 14.57
C ILE A 184 -2.89 -3.68 13.13
N ASN A 185 -2.39 -2.48 12.87
CA ASN A 185 -2.40 -1.89 11.54
C ASN A 185 -1.62 -2.73 10.52
N SER A 186 -0.41 -3.20 10.87
CA SER A 186 0.39 -4.09 10.02
C SER A 186 -0.31 -5.40 9.69
N VAL A 187 -0.89 -6.07 10.68
CA VAL A 187 -1.59 -7.34 10.49
C VAL A 187 -2.80 -7.16 9.58
N LEU A 188 -3.60 -6.12 9.82
CA LEU A 188 -4.77 -5.85 8.99
C LEU A 188 -4.41 -5.38 7.58
N TRP A 189 -3.29 -4.65 7.43
CA TRP A 189 -2.79 -4.26 6.11
C TRP A 189 -2.22 -5.45 5.32
N LEU A 190 -1.65 -6.44 6.00
CA LEU A 190 -1.32 -7.74 5.39
C LEU A 190 -2.58 -8.44 4.86
N VAL A 191 -3.67 -8.44 5.64
CA VAL A 191 -4.97 -8.99 5.19
C VAL A 191 -5.48 -8.25 3.96
N PHE A 192 -5.33 -6.93 3.88
CA PHE A 192 -5.67 -6.17 2.67
C PHE A 192 -4.90 -6.64 1.43
N HIS A 193 -3.65 -7.05 1.60
CA HIS A 193 -2.78 -7.54 0.52
C HIS A 193 -2.95 -9.03 0.18
N ALA A 194 -3.84 -9.76 0.86
CA ALA A 194 -3.95 -11.22 0.72
C ALA A 194 -4.21 -11.69 -0.72
N CYS A 195 -4.80 -10.84 -1.56
CA CYS A 195 -5.02 -11.12 -2.99
C CYS A 195 -3.73 -11.36 -3.79
N PHE A 196 -2.56 -10.92 -3.30
CA PHE A 196 -1.28 -11.05 -4.00
C PHE A 196 -0.68 -12.45 -3.94
N GLY A 197 -1.29 -13.37 -3.17
CA GLY A 197 -0.78 -14.72 -2.98
C GLY A 197 0.30 -14.78 -1.89
N LEU A 198 0.57 -16.01 -1.42
CA LEU A 198 1.45 -16.24 -0.27
C LEU A 198 2.89 -15.81 -0.54
N ASP A 199 3.42 -16.12 -1.73
CA ASP A 199 4.80 -15.81 -2.09
C ASP A 199 5.09 -14.31 -2.01
N LEU A 200 4.25 -13.51 -2.68
CA LEU A 200 4.42 -12.06 -2.70
C LEU A 200 4.12 -11.46 -1.32
N ILE A 201 3.15 -11.98 -0.57
CA ILE A 201 2.93 -11.58 0.84
C ILE A 201 4.21 -11.76 1.66
N ILE A 202 4.90 -12.90 1.54
CA ILE A 202 6.16 -13.17 2.27
C ILE A 202 7.22 -12.11 1.92
N LEU A 203 7.38 -11.80 0.63
CA LEU A 203 8.32 -10.77 0.17
C LEU A 203 7.96 -9.36 0.67
N LEU A 204 6.66 -9.08 0.86
CA LEU A 204 6.14 -7.80 1.33
C LEU A 204 6.13 -7.64 2.86
N ILE A 205 6.34 -8.71 3.65
CA ILE A 205 6.35 -8.62 5.13
C ILE A 205 7.18 -7.43 5.65
N PRO A 206 8.40 -7.16 5.17
CA PRO A 206 9.20 -6.03 5.66
C PRO A 206 8.50 -4.69 5.48
N ILE A 207 7.95 -4.40 4.30
CA ILE A 207 7.23 -3.14 4.05
C ILE A 207 5.92 -3.08 4.85
N LEU A 208 5.19 -4.19 4.93
CA LEU A 208 3.93 -4.33 5.67
C LEU A 208 4.08 -4.02 7.17
N ILE A 209 5.26 -4.27 7.73
CA ILE A 209 5.59 -3.99 9.13
C ILE A 209 6.18 -2.59 9.31
N VAL A 210 7.17 -2.24 8.49
CA VAL A 210 7.98 -1.04 8.71
C VAL A 210 7.18 0.24 8.45
N VAL A 211 6.33 0.28 7.41
CA VAL A 211 5.56 1.49 7.07
C VAL A 211 4.58 1.90 8.19
N PRO A 212 3.70 1.00 8.71
CA PRO A 212 2.87 1.33 9.87
C PRO A 212 3.69 1.77 11.09
N TYR A 213 4.82 1.09 11.34
CA TYR A 213 5.68 1.41 12.49
C TYR A 213 6.26 2.83 12.40
N VAL A 214 6.82 3.23 11.27
CA VAL A 214 7.41 4.57 11.14
C VAL A 214 6.37 5.68 11.16
N ALA A 215 5.19 5.45 10.56
CA ALA A 215 4.07 6.38 10.65
C ALA A 215 3.57 6.53 12.10
N TYR A 216 3.48 5.41 12.84
CA TYR A 216 3.15 5.39 14.27
C TYR A 216 4.19 6.15 15.11
N LYS A 217 5.49 5.96 14.83
CA LYS A 217 6.57 6.58 15.62
C LYS A 217 6.70 8.08 15.38
N THR A 218 6.56 8.52 14.13
CA THR A 218 6.74 9.93 13.75
C THR A 218 5.46 10.75 13.84
N LYS A 219 4.29 10.09 13.89
CA LYS A 219 2.97 10.75 13.83
C LYS A 219 2.83 11.66 12.59
N ASN A 220 3.40 11.21 11.48
CA ASN A 220 3.43 11.91 10.21
C ASN A 220 3.11 10.93 9.07
N THR A 221 1.98 11.10 8.39
CA THR A 221 1.57 10.21 7.30
C THR A 221 2.44 10.38 6.05
N SER A 222 3.05 11.56 5.88
CA SER A 222 3.94 11.84 4.75
C SER A 222 5.16 10.91 4.72
N ILE A 223 5.61 10.40 5.87
CA ILE A 223 6.69 9.41 5.88
C ILE A 223 6.25 8.07 5.30
N GLY A 224 5.01 7.66 5.58
CA GLY A 224 4.43 6.45 5.02
C GLY A 224 4.30 6.58 3.51
N ILE A 225 3.76 7.71 3.04
CA ILE A 225 3.65 8.04 1.60
C ILE A 225 5.02 7.96 0.92
N LEU A 226 6.04 8.56 1.51
CA LEU A 226 7.36 8.61 0.90
C LEU A 226 8.05 7.24 0.92
N THR A 227 8.09 6.54 2.06
CA THR A 227 8.73 5.23 2.17
C THR A 227 8.01 4.20 1.31
N HIS A 228 6.67 4.19 1.32
CA HIS A 228 5.87 3.28 0.49
C HIS A 228 6.08 3.58 -1.00
N GLY A 229 6.00 4.85 -1.41
CA GLY A 229 6.17 5.26 -2.80
C GLY A 229 7.57 5.02 -3.38
N ILE A 230 8.63 5.31 -2.61
CA ILE A 230 10.03 5.09 -3.06
C ILE A 230 10.33 3.61 -3.32
N LEU A 231 9.68 2.71 -2.60
CA LEU A 231 9.93 1.28 -2.76
C LEU A 231 9.03 0.67 -3.84
N ASN A 232 7.76 1.05 -3.89
CA ASN A 232 6.82 0.48 -4.85
C ASN A 232 7.03 1.03 -6.27
N GLY A 233 7.18 2.35 -6.43
CA GLY A 233 7.21 3.02 -7.74
C GLY A 233 8.41 2.64 -8.61
N PRO A 234 9.65 2.90 -8.16
CA PRO A 234 10.86 2.53 -8.89
C PRO A 234 10.94 1.04 -9.21
N MET A 235 10.63 0.16 -8.24
CA MET A 235 10.64 -1.29 -8.48
C MET A 235 9.62 -1.67 -9.56
N PHE A 236 8.40 -1.13 -9.49
CA PHE A 236 7.39 -1.36 -10.51
C PHE A 236 7.87 -0.90 -11.89
N VAL A 237 8.47 0.29 -12.01
CA VAL A 237 8.98 0.80 -13.28
C VAL A 237 10.10 -0.09 -13.82
N LEU A 238 11.07 -0.48 -12.99
CA LEU A 238 12.20 -1.32 -13.39
C LEU A 238 11.74 -2.70 -13.89
N VAL A 239 10.79 -3.34 -13.20
CA VAL A 239 10.13 -4.58 -13.66
C VAL A 239 9.39 -4.31 -14.97
N SER A 240 8.65 -3.19 -15.03
CA SER A 240 7.79 -2.89 -16.17
C SER A 240 8.53 -2.68 -17.47
N ILE A 241 9.77 -2.18 -17.42
CA ILE A 241 10.61 -2.00 -18.61
C ILE A 241 11.61 -3.15 -18.81
N GLY A 242 11.54 -4.20 -18.00
CA GLY A 242 12.34 -5.42 -18.12
C GLY A 242 13.80 -5.28 -17.68
N LEU A 243 14.14 -4.29 -16.85
CA LEU A 243 15.49 -4.16 -16.31
C LEU A 243 15.77 -5.16 -15.17
N ILE A 244 14.72 -5.60 -14.47
CA ILE A 244 14.76 -6.62 -13.42
C ILE A 244 13.56 -7.57 -13.58
N LYS A 245 13.68 -8.79 -13.05
CA LYS A 245 12.64 -9.84 -13.04
C LYS A 245 12.26 -10.16 -11.60
#